data_AF-A0A955QCX0-F1
#
_entry.id   AF-A0A955QCX0-F1
#
_cell.length_a   1.000
_cell.length_b   1.000
_cell.length_c   1.000
_cell.angle_alpha   90.00
_cell.angle_beta   90.00
_cell.angle_gamma   90.00
#
_symmetry.space_group_name_H-M   'P 1'
#
loop_
_entity.id
_entity.type
_entity.pdbx_description
1 polymer ?
#
loop_
_entity_poly.entity_id
_entity_poly.type
_entity_poly.pdbx_seq_one_letter_code
_entity_poly.pdbx_strand_id
1 'polypeptide(L)'
;MCSLVLLQTQAGGGGGVIMASLGVRQFIRTDQDLNAYLAPLSLQKNDCVIFELEGFHSRLALEMLQTRMRKQAQMFDLSEELVPCMVWESDRILWADRSVLHGLNAQLAEQIFQDPIVQMRVMRTFLAESATVREVSEDFERILEGGSIPDSEIYLRYVDAVTNYQSLDALKFSLRIEEVTRLFEQVPGMNEEWREALVRPAMESLFTCVYRRQLALLLIWMASPEAYPDARAVYRRQWGFLETEDLDFADFDTDVFVDSKMKELAERYDGDSENVQAQLRHFNDSLAMARQLYQGWMNSLLSAIDSMPMDRIRIYNLLRLWSTMLQHQDMNRWVKMRFFRNMYHLCQRGGMSSKEVSLRDLLVVVQERMFGKDH
;
A
#
# COMPACT_ATOMS: atom_id res chain seq x y z
N MET A 1 -15.72 15.04 -15.46
CA MET A 1 -16.98 15.02 -14.70
C MET A 1 -17.89 13.99 -15.34
N CYS A 2 -17.95 12.78 -14.79
CA CYS A 2 -18.92 11.76 -15.21
C CYS A 2 -19.72 11.37 -13.97
N SER A 3 -20.97 11.82 -13.97
CA SER A 3 -21.97 11.60 -12.95
C SER A 3 -22.33 10.11 -12.90
N LEU A 4 -22.28 9.52 -11.71
CA LEU A 4 -22.91 8.23 -11.42
C LEU A 4 -24.43 8.38 -11.63
N VAL A 5 -24.98 7.65 -12.60
CA VAL A 5 -26.42 7.43 -12.71
C VAL A 5 -26.77 6.23 -11.81
N LEU A 6 -27.39 6.54 -10.68
CA LEU A 6 -28.11 5.59 -9.83
C LEU A 6 -29.37 5.13 -10.56
N LEU A 7 -29.39 3.88 -11.01
CA LEU A 7 -30.64 3.20 -11.39
C LEU A 7 -31.30 2.66 -10.12
N GLN A 8 -32.27 3.41 -9.61
CA GLN A 8 -33.32 2.88 -8.73
C GLN A 8 -34.25 2.01 -9.59
N THR A 9 -34.30 0.72 -9.31
CA THR A 9 -35.44 -0.12 -9.67
C THR A 9 -36.24 -0.42 -8.42
N GLN A 10 -37.34 0.31 -8.23
CA GLN A 10 -38.45 -0.15 -7.40
C GLN A 10 -39.34 -1.08 -8.25
N ALA A 11 -39.40 -2.35 -7.87
CA ALA A 11 -40.58 -3.20 -8.06
C ALA A 11 -40.47 -4.35 -7.05
N GLY A 12 -41.55 -4.59 -6.31
CA GLY A 12 -41.57 -5.36 -5.07
C GLY A 12 -41.37 -6.87 -5.22
N GLY A 13 -40.97 -7.48 -4.12
CA GLY A 13 -40.88 -8.94 -3.98
C GLY A 13 -39.78 -9.29 -2.98
N GLY A 14 -40.18 -9.77 -1.80
CA GLY A 14 -39.27 -10.04 -0.69
C GLY A 14 -38.18 -11.05 -1.04
N GLY A 15 -36.94 -10.62 -0.88
CA GLY A 15 -35.73 -11.42 -0.93
C GLY A 15 -34.64 -10.54 -0.35
N GLY A 16 -34.25 -10.81 0.90
CA GLY A 16 -33.35 -9.96 1.66
C GLY A 16 -32.07 -9.67 0.89
N VAL A 17 -31.96 -8.44 0.37
CA VAL A 17 -30.69 -7.89 -0.06
C VAL A 17 -29.89 -7.71 1.23
N ILE A 18 -28.95 -8.61 1.46
CA ILE A 18 -27.87 -8.38 2.43
C ILE A 18 -27.10 -7.19 1.87
N MET A 19 -27.51 -5.98 2.26
CA MET A 19 -26.66 -4.80 2.29
C MET A 19 -25.60 -5.09 3.34
N ALA A 20 -24.62 -5.92 3.00
CA ALA A 20 -23.41 -6.08 3.77
C ALA A 20 -22.82 -4.68 3.90
N SER A 21 -22.72 -4.19 5.13
CA SER A 21 -22.10 -2.93 5.47
C SER A 21 -20.80 -2.76 4.69
N LEU A 22 -20.62 -1.59 4.09
CA LEU A 22 -19.39 -1.06 3.50
C LEU A 22 -18.25 -0.88 4.55
N GLY A 23 -18.28 -1.65 5.63
CA GLY A 23 -17.38 -1.51 6.77
C GLY A 23 -16.02 -2.08 6.41
N VAL A 24 -15.01 -1.22 6.44
CA VAL A 24 -13.61 -1.61 6.63
C VAL A 24 -13.57 -2.57 7.82
N ARG A 25 -13.07 -3.79 7.61
CA ARG A 25 -13.00 -4.77 8.69
C ARG A 25 -11.80 -4.44 9.56
N GLN A 26 -12.07 -4.09 10.81
CA GLN A 26 -11.03 -4.00 11.81
C GLN A 26 -10.82 -5.37 12.47
N PHE A 27 -9.64 -5.95 12.27
CA PHE A 27 -9.28 -7.28 12.80
C PHE A 27 -8.55 -7.19 14.14
N ILE A 28 -7.70 -6.17 14.30
CA ILE A 28 -6.97 -5.88 15.52
C ILE A 28 -7.66 -4.71 16.22
N ARG A 29 -8.42 -5.01 17.28
CA ARG A 29 -9.16 -4.02 18.09
C ARG A 29 -8.62 -3.91 19.50
N THR A 30 -8.05 -5.00 19.99
CA THR A 30 -7.58 -5.15 21.37
C THR A 30 -6.15 -5.69 21.40
N ASP A 31 -5.54 -5.61 22.58
CA ASP A 31 -4.26 -6.28 22.85
C ASP A 31 -4.35 -7.79 22.62
N GLN A 32 -5.47 -8.42 22.98
CA GLN A 32 -5.68 -9.85 22.76
C GLN A 32 -5.66 -10.21 21.27
N ASP A 33 -6.25 -9.36 20.42
CA ASP A 33 -6.21 -9.56 18.97
C ASP A 33 -4.78 -9.46 18.45
N LEU A 34 -4.05 -8.39 18.79
CA LEU A 34 -2.64 -8.22 18.39
C LEU A 34 -1.81 -9.43 18.86
N ASN A 35 -2.06 -9.90 20.09
CA ASN A 35 -1.37 -11.05 20.64
C ASN A 35 -1.66 -12.34 19.87
N ALA A 36 -2.86 -12.54 19.34
CA ALA A 36 -3.17 -13.68 18.48
C ALA A 36 -2.37 -13.65 17.17
N TYR A 37 -2.19 -12.48 16.55
CA TYR A 37 -1.37 -12.33 15.34
C TYR A 37 0.14 -12.48 15.59
N LEU A 38 0.61 -12.28 16.82
CA LEU A 38 2.02 -12.40 17.17
C LEU A 38 2.38 -13.74 17.82
N ALA A 39 1.41 -14.45 18.42
CA ALA A 39 1.65 -15.70 19.14
C ALA A 39 2.20 -16.81 18.21
N PRO A 40 3.02 -17.74 18.71
CA PRO A 40 3.45 -18.89 17.92
C PRO A 40 2.25 -19.70 17.39
N LEU A 41 2.31 -20.10 16.12
CA LEU A 41 1.35 -21.04 15.52
C LEU A 41 2.07 -22.34 15.18
N SER A 42 1.33 -23.45 15.22
CA SER A 42 1.88 -24.76 14.82
C SER A 42 2.10 -24.78 13.32
N LEU A 43 3.34 -25.08 12.90
CA LEU A 43 3.71 -25.24 11.50
C LEU A 43 3.91 -26.72 11.16
N GLN A 44 3.46 -27.13 9.97
CA GLN A 44 3.83 -28.42 9.43
C GLN A 44 5.28 -28.38 8.95
N LYS A 45 6.21 -28.83 9.81
CA LYS A 45 7.67 -28.69 9.60
C LYS A 45 8.20 -29.18 8.24
N ASN A 46 7.52 -30.13 7.59
CA ASN A 46 7.96 -30.72 6.33
C ASN A 46 7.35 -30.05 5.08
N ASP A 47 6.48 -29.05 5.24
CA ASP A 47 5.83 -28.35 4.13
C ASP A 47 5.75 -26.83 4.38
N CYS A 48 6.93 -26.22 4.50
CA CYS A 48 7.06 -24.78 4.73
C CYS A 48 7.77 -24.11 3.55
N VAL A 49 7.36 -22.88 3.22
CA VAL A 49 8.17 -21.93 2.46
C VAL A 49 8.98 -21.09 3.44
N ILE A 50 10.26 -20.89 3.14
CA ILE A 50 11.18 -20.09 3.93
C ILE A 50 11.47 -18.80 3.15
N PHE A 51 11.25 -17.66 3.81
CA PHE A 51 11.65 -16.35 3.30
C PHE A 51 12.85 -15.86 4.09
N GLU A 52 13.95 -15.59 3.40
CA GLU A 52 15.15 -14.98 3.98
C GLU A 52 14.94 -13.47 4.11
N LEU A 53 15.18 -12.92 5.30
CA LEU A 53 14.87 -11.54 5.67
C LEU A 53 16.15 -10.78 6.09
N GLU A 54 17.29 -11.06 5.44
CA GLU A 54 18.58 -10.46 5.81
C GLU A 54 18.55 -8.92 5.87
N GLY A 55 17.78 -8.30 4.96
CA GLY A 55 17.56 -6.85 4.90
C GLY A 55 16.49 -6.30 5.85
N PHE A 56 15.88 -7.12 6.71
CA PHE A 56 14.99 -6.67 7.78
C PHE A 56 15.80 -6.61 9.07
N HIS A 57 15.93 -5.41 9.64
CA HIS A 57 16.78 -5.17 10.80
C HIS A 57 15.95 -4.96 12.07
N SER A 58 14.78 -4.35 11.96
CA SER A 58 13.92 -4.10 13.11
C SER A 58 12.96 -5.24 13.40
N ARG A 59 12.77 -5.52 14.70
CA ARG A 59 11.76 -6.45 15.19
C ARG A 59 10.34 -6.02 14.77
N LEU A 60 10.06 -4.72 14.79
CA LEU A 60 8.82 -4.14 14.28
C LEU A 60 8.52 -4.57 12.83
N ALA A 61 9.51 -4.48 11.93
CA ALA A 61 9.31 -4.84 10.52
C ALA A 61 9.01 -6.33 10.33
N LEU A 62 9.66 -7.17 11.13
CA LEU A 62 9.42 -8.62 11.18
C LEU A 62 8.01 -8.95 11.66
N GLU A 63 7.57 -8.35 12.77
CA GLU A 63 6.22 -8.58 13.31
C GLU A 63 5.11 -8.07 12.39
N MET A 64 5.33 -6.95 11.70
CA MET A 64 4.42 -6.45 10.66
C MET A 64 4.32 -7.42 9.48
N LEU A 65 5.44 -8.01 9.04
CA LEU A 65 5.47 -9.04 8.00
C LEU A 65 4.70 -10.29 8.42
N GLN A 66 4.89 -10.77 9.65
CA GLN A 66 4.12 -11.88 10.19
C GLN A 66 2.62 -11.55 10.19
N THR A 67 2.25 -10.42 10.79
CA THR A 67 0.85 -10.01 10.96
C THR A 67 0.12 -9.91 9.62
N ARG A 68 0.72 -9.25 8.61
CA ARG A 68 0.09 -9.16 7.28
C ARG A 68 -0.04 -10.53 6.60
N MET A 69 0.91 -11.45 6.78
CA MET A 69 0.81 -12.76 6.16
C MET A 69 -0.29 -13.62 6.80
N ARG A 70 -0.42 -13.54 8.13
CA ARG A 70 -1.49 -14.22 8.87
C ARG A 70 -2.89 -13.76 8.46
N LYS A 71 -3.04 -12.49 8.10
CA LYS A 71 -4.31 -11.87 7.70
C LYS A 71 -4.79 -12.22 6.28
N GLN A 72 -3.96 -12.83 5.44
CA GLN A 72 -4.27 -12.98 4.01
C GLN A 72 -5.64 -13.63 3.76
N ALA A 73 -5.96 -14.73 4.45
CA ALA A 73 -7.24 -15.43 4.25
C ALA A 73 -8.45 -14.56 4.64
N GLN A 74 -8.33 -13.83 5.75
CA GLN A 74 -9.39 -12.95 6.28
C GLN A 74 -9.63 -11.75 5.37
N MET A 75 -8.56 -11.18 4.79
CA MET A 75 -8.63 -10.02 3.89
C MET A 75 -9.40 -10.29 2.60
N PHE A 76 -9.44 -11.54 2.15
CA PHE A 76 -10.14 -11.94 0.93
C PHE A 76 -11.43 -12.73 1.20
N ASP A 77 -11.92 -12.74 2.45
CA ASP A 77 -13.12 -13.47 2.87
C ASP A 77 -13.06 -14.98 2.55
N LEU A 78 -11.86 -15.59 2.63
CA LEU A 78 -11.65 -17.02 2.31
C LEU A 78 -11.70 -17.91 3.55
N SER A 79 -11.19 -17.41 4.68
CA SER A 79 -11.23 -18.09 5.97
C SER A 79 -11.11 -17.07 7.10
N GLU A 80 -11.70 -17.38 8.26
CA GLU A 80 -11.48 -16.64 9.50
C GLU A 80 -10.19 -17.09 10.22
N GLU A 81 -9.61 -18.23 9.82
CA GLU A 81 -8.37 -18.76 10.38
C GLU A 81 -7.14 -17.98 9.92
N LEU A 82 -6.16 -17.85 10.82
CA LEU A 82 -4.88 -17.22 10.52
C LEU A 82 -4.02 -18.16 9.68
N VAL A 83 -3.35 -17.62 8.67
CA VAL A 83 -2.34 -18.38 7.92
C VAL A 83 -1.21 -18.77 8.88
N PRO A 84 -0.86 -20.06 9.01
CA PRO A 84 0.25 -20.45 9.88
C PRO A 84 1.57 -19.93 9.32
N CYS A 85 2.12 -18.89 9.94
CA CYS A 85 3.45 -18.39 9.66
C CYS A 85 4.11 -17.83 10.93
N MET A 86 5.44 -17.87 10.98
CA MET A 86 6.23 -17.47 12.14
C MET A 86 7.55 -16.87 11.72
N VAL A 87 7.92 -15.75 12.32
CA VAL A 87 9.27 -15.20 12.21
C VAL A 87 10.17 -15.83 13.28
N TRP A 88 11.36 -16.24 12.85
CA TRP A 88 12.48 -16.58 13.71
C TRP A 88 13.48 -15.44 13.68
N GLU A 89 13.46 -14.60 14.71
CA GLU A 89 14.22 -13.35 14.77
C GLU A 89 15.74 -13.58 14.72
N SER A 90 16.25 -14.62 15.40
CA SER A 90 17.68 -14.95 15.45
C SER A 90 18.27 -15.21 14.08
N ASP A 91 17.48 -15.88 13.23
CA ASP A 91 17.92 -16.36 11.92
C ASP A 91 17.41 -15.44 10.80
N ARG A 92 16.60 -14.42 11.14
CA ARG A 92 15.92 -13.52 10.20
C ARG A 92 15.22 -14.28 9.08
N ILE A 93 14.42 -15.26 9.45
CA ILE A 93 13.63 -16.05 8.50
C ILE A 93 12.16 -16.01 8.89
N LEU A 94 11.29 -15.97 7.88
CA LEU A 94 9.87 -16.26 8.06
C LEU A 94 9.57 -17.63 7.47
N TRP A 95 8.99 -18.50 8.30
CA TRP A 95 8.42 -19.76 7.84
C TRP A 95 6.93 -19.60 7.66
N ALA A 96 6.39 -20.07 6.54
CA ALA A 96 4.96 -20.09 6.29
C ALA A 96 4.53 -21.44 5.75
N ASP A 97 3.37 -21.92 6.18
CA ASP A 97 2.79 -23.16 5.70
C ASP A 97 2.50 -23.08 4.19
N ARG A 98 3.18 -23.92 3.43
CA ARG A 98 3.18 -23.87 1.98
C ARG A 98 1.83 -24.31 1.41
N SER A 99 1.26 -25.39 1.92
CA SER A 99 -0.04 -25.91 1.49
C SER A 99 -1.15 -24.90 1.71
N VAL A 100 -1.18 -24.25 2.88
CA VAL A 100 -2.18 -23.21 3.18
C VAL A 100 -2.04 -22.03 2.22
N LEU A 101 -0.83 -21.50 2.03
CA LEU A 101 -0.59 -20.38 1.11
C LEU A 101 -0.96 -20.71 -0.34
N HIS A 102 -0.55 -21.88 -0.85
CA HIS A 102 -0.91 -22.29 -2.20
C HIS A 102 -2.41 -22.51 -2.36
N GLY A 103 -3.07 -23.14 -1.38
CA GLY A 103 -4.51 -23.35 -1.39
C GLY A 103 -5.29 -22.03 -1.43
N LEU A 104 -4.91 -21.07 -0.58
CA LEU A 104 -5.53 -19.75 -0.56
C LEU A 104 -5.34 -19.00 -1.89
N ASN A 105 -4.13 -19.00 -2.43
CA ASN A 105 -3.85 -18.34 -3.70
C ASN A 105 -4.61 -18.98 -4.87
N ALA A 106 -4.70 -20.31 -4.90
CA ALA A 106 -5.45 -21.04 -5.93
C ALA A 106 -6.96 -20.75 -5.84
N GLN A 107 -7.52 -20.78 -4.63
CA GLN A 107 -8.93 -20.48 -4.39
C GLN A 107 -9.26 -19.02 -4.76
N LEU A 108 -8.39 -18.08 -4.41
CA LEU A 108 -8.57 -16.67 -4.76
C LEU A 108 -8.48 -16.45 -6.27
N ALA A 109 -7.49 -17.06 -6.92
CA ALA A 109 -7.33 -17.00 -8.38
C ALA A 109 -8.59 -17.54 -9.08
N GLU A 110 -9.09 -18.71 -8.66
CA GLU A 110 -10.30 -19.31 -9.22
C GLU A 110 -11.51 -18.36 -9.12
N GLN A 111 -11.78 -17.82 -7.92
CA GLN A 111 -12.89 -16.88 -7.73
C GLN A 111 -12.73 -15.61 -8.56
N ILE A 112 -11.52 -15.04 -8.60
CA ILE A 112 -11.25 -13.79 -9.31
C ILE A 112 -11.37 -13.98 -10.82
N PHE A 113 -10.87 -15.07 -11.40
CA PHE A 113 -10.91 -15.27 -12.85
C PHE A 113 -12.30 -15.67 -13.38
N GLN A 114 -13.18 -16.17 -12.51
CA GLN A 114 -14.52 -16.63 -12.88
C GLN A 114 -15.62 -15.60 -12.58
N ASP A 115 -15.52 -14.85 -11.47
CA ASP A 115 -16.62 -14.02 -10.98
C ASP A 115 -16.32 -12.50 -11.02
N PRO A 116 -16.99 -11.72 -11.89
CA PRO A 116 -16.84 -10.27 -11.92
C PRO A 116 -17.29 -9.56 -10.63
N ILE A 117 -18.20 -10.16 -9.84
CA ILE A 117 -18.63 -9.61 -8.56
C ILE A 117 -17.47 -9.70 -7.56
N VAL A 118 -16.74 -10.81 -7.53
CA VAL A 118 -15.54 -10.97 -6.70
C VAL A 118 -14.47 -9.94 -7.10
N GLN A 119 -14.23 -9.76 -8.40
CA GLN A 119 -13.28 -8.75 -8.89
C GLN A 119 -13.65 -7.35 -8.40
N MET A 120 -14.93 -6.97 -8.48
CA MET A 120 -15.43 -5.69 -7.97
C MET A 120 -15.28 -5.57 -6.45
N ARG A 121 -15.57 -6.63 -5.70
CA ARG A 121 -15.39 -6.65 -4.25
C ARG A 121 -13.93 -6.41 -3.88
N VAL A 122 -13.00 -7.13 -4.51
CA VAL A 122 -11.56 -6.96 -4.25
C VAL A 122 -11.10 -5.54 -4.60
N MET A 123 -11.50 -5.00 -5.76
CA MET A 123 -11.19 -3.60 -6.10
C MET A 123 -11.72 -2.60 -5.06
N ARG A 124 -12.94 -2.83 -4.54
CA ARG A 124 -13.50 -2.00 -3.46
C ARG A 124 -12.69 -2.11 -2.18
N THR A 125 -12.21 -3.30 -1.82
CA THR A 125 -11.31 -3.49 -0.67
C THR A 125 -10.04 -2.65 -0.82
N PHE A 126 -9.38 -2.65 -1.98
CA PHE A 126 -8.22 -1.77 -2.22
C PHE A 126 -8.53 -0.29 -1.97
N LEU A 127 -9.66 0.19 -2.47
CA LEU A 127 -10.05 1.60 -2.31
C LEU A 127 -10.36 1.93 -0.85
N ALA A 128 -11.09 1.05 -0.16
CA ALA A 128 -11.45 1.22 1.24
C ALA A 128 -10.21 1.22 2.14
N GLU A 129 -9.35 0.21 2.04
CA GLU A 129 -8.14 0.11 2.86
C GLU A 129 -7.14 1.24 2.58
N SER A 130 -7.04 1.69 1.31
CA SER A 130 -6.23 2.87 0.93
C SER A 130 -6.73 4.16 1.60
N ALA A 131 -8.05 4.34 1.66
CA ALA A 131 -8.65 5.49 2.33
C ALA A 131 -8.45 5.42 3.85
N THR A 132 -8.68 4.26 4.46
CA THR A 132 -8.51 4.05 5.90
C THR A 132 -7.08 4.25 6.33
N VAL A 133 -6.10 3.65 5.66
CA VAL A 133 -4.70 3.79 6.07
C VAL A 133 -4.24 5.24 5.94
N ARG A 134 -4.74 5.98 4.95
CA ARG A 134 -4.47 7.42 4.82
C ARG A 134 -5.04 8.20 5.99
N GLU A 135 -6.33 8.06 6.28
CA GLU A 135 -7.02 8.74 7.38
C GLU A 135 -6.32 8.48 8.71
N VAL A 136 -6.10 7.21 9.05
CA VAL A 136 -5.52 6.82 10.34
C VAL A 136 -4.08 7.30 10.48
N SER A 137 -3.28 7.23 9.40
CA SER A 137 -1.91 7.75 9.43
C SER A 137 -1.86 9.27 9.59
N GLU A 138 -2.80 10.02 9.00
CA GLU A 138 -2.89 11.47 9.17
C GLU A 138 -3.31 11.86 10.59
N ASP A 139 -4.25 11.13 11.19
CA ASP A 139 -4.65 11.34 12.58
C ASP A 139 -3.50 11.02 13.55
N PHE A 140 -2.82 9.90 13.35
CA PHE A 140 -1.67 9.51 14.15
C PHE A 140 -0.55 10.56 14.08
N GLU A 141 -0.25 11.06 12.88
CA GLU A 141 0.74 12.12 12.67
C GLU A 141 0.33 13.42 13.32
N ARG A 142 -0.93 13.84 13.22
CA ARG A 142 -1.41 15.07 13.85
C ARG A 142 -1.21 15.04 15.37
N ILE A 143 -1.46 13.89 16.00
CA ILE A 143 -1.26 13.69 17.44
C ILE A 143 0.22 13.79 17.80
N LEU A 144 1.07 13.14 17.01
CA LEU A 144 2.52 13.28 17.17
C LEU A 144 2.93 14.75 16.95
N GLU A 145 2.64 15.40 15.84
CA GLU A 145 2.99 16.82 15.62
C GLU A 145 2.51 17.74 16.76
N GLY A 146 1.34 17.47 17.34
CA GLY A 146 0.78 18.17 18.50
C GLY A 146 1.47 17.90 19.85
N GLY A 147 2.59 17.18 19.88
CA GLY A 147 3.36 16.91 21.10
C GLY A 147 2.81 15.78 21.99
N SER A 148 1.75 15.08 21.55
CA SER A 148 1.11 14.01 22.31
C SER A 148 1.54 12.61 21.84
N ILE A 149 1.23 11.59 22.65
CA ILE A 149 1.32 10.18 22.26
C ILE A 149 -0.09 9.70 21.93
N PRO A 150 -0.31 8.98 20.82
CA PRO A 150 -1.60 8.35 20.49
C PRO A 150 -2.02 7.36 21.57
N ASP A 151 -3.32 7.25 21.81
CA ASP A 151 -3.85 6.21 22.69
C ASP A 151 -3.77 4.81 22.03
N SER A 152 -4.12 3.78 22.81
CA SER A 152 -4.10 2.40 22.34
C SER A 152 -5.09 2.13 21.21
N GLU A 153 -6.23 2.81 21.16
CA GLU A 153 -7.23 2.60 20.11
C GLU A 153 -6.69 3.08 18.76
N ILE A 154 -6.15 4.30 18.73
CA ILE A 154 -5.55 4.89 17.53
C ILE A 154 -4.32 4.08 17.08
N TYR A 155 -3.48 3.65 18.04
CA TYR A 155 -2.34 2.80 17.74
C TYR A 155 -2.75 1.47 17.10
N LEU A 156 -3.67 0.72 17.72
CA LEU A 156 -4.13 -0.57 17.19
C LEU A 156 -4.84 -0.41 15.84
N ARG A 157 -5.66 0.64 15.69
CA ARG A 157 -6.29 0.97 14.40
C ARG A 157 -5.26 1.25 13.31
N TYR A 158 -4.13 1.88 13.64
CA TYR A 158 -3.07 2.15 12.67
C TYR A 158 -2.31 0.88 12.28
N VAL A 159 -1.94 0.04 13.25
CA VAL A 159 -1.34 -1.28 13.01
C VAL A 159 -2.27 -2.13 12.14
N ASP A 160 -3.57 -2.15 12.44
CA ASP A 160 -4.56 -2.88 11.67
C ASP A 160 -4.65 -2.37 10.23
N ALA A 161 -4.86 -1.08 10.02
CA ALA A 161 -5.01 -0.49 8.69
C ALA A 161 -3.78 -0.70 7.81
N VAL A 162 -2.56 -0.56 8.36
CA VAL A 162 -1.33 -0.79 7.60
C VAL A 162 -1.17 -2.26 7.25
N THR A 163 -1.40 -3.17 8.19
CA THR A 163 -1.27 -4.61 7.92
C THR A 163 -2.36 -5.11 6.97
N ASN A 164 -3.59 -4.59 7.04
CA ASN A 164 -4.66 -4.89 6.08
C ASN A 164 -4.28 -4.44 4.68
N TYR A 165 -3.88 -3.18 4.53
CA TYR A 165 -3.44 -2.64 3.24
C TYR A 165 -2.29 -3.46 2.66
N GLN A 166 -1.24 -3.73 3.46
CA GLN A 166 -0.09 -4.52 3.01
C GLN A 166 -0.45 -5.98 2.65
N SER A 167 -1.46 -6.56 3.28
CA SER A 167 -1.89 -7.94 3.00
C SER A 167 -2.48 -8.10 1.60
N LEU A 168 -3.02 -7.01 1.02
CA LEU A 168 -3.56 -7.02 -0.33
C LEU A 168 -2.51 -7.30 -1.40
N ASP A 169 -1.22 -7.09 -1.09
CA ASP A 169 -0.09 -7.45 -1.97
C ASP A 169 -0.03 -8.96 -2.28
N ALA A 170 -0.63 -9.81 -1.43
CA ALA A 170 -0.74 -11.24 -1.69
C ALA A 170 -1.51 -11.55 -2.98
N LEU A 171 -2.36 -10.63 -3.45
CA LEU A 171 -3.09 -10.78 -4.70
C LEU A 171 -2.18 -11.04 -5.90
N LYS A 172 -0.93 -10.54 -5.89
CA LYS A 172 0.03 -10.78 -6.99
C LYS A 172 0.39 -12.26 -7.20
N PHE A 173 0.19 -13.08 -6.17
CA PHE A 173 0.40 -14.52 -6.27
C PHE A 173 -0.83 -15.27 -6.82
N SER A 174 -2.00 -14.62 -6.81
CA SER A 174 -3.27 -15.16 -7.32
C SER A 174 -3.63 -14.61 -8.71
N LEU A 175 -3.23 -13.37 -9.02
CA LEU A 175 -3.36 -12.75 -10.34
C LEU A 175 -2.04 -12.84 -11.09
N ARG A 176 -1.82 -13.96 -11.77
CA ARG A 176 -0.60 -14.12 -12.56
C ARG A 176 -0.74 -13.43 -13.91
N ILE A 177 0.33 -12.75 -14.32
CA ILE A 177 0.29 -11.96 -15.55
C ILE A 177 -0.01 -12.82 -16.77
N GLU A 178 0.52 -14.05 -16.80
CA GLU A 178 0.34 -14.97 -17.92
C GLU A 178 -1.12 -15.37 -18.11
N GLU A 179 -1.93 -15.34 -17.04
CA GLU A 179 -3.36 -15.64 -17.09
C GLU A 179 -4.15 -14.42 -17.57
N VAL A 180 -3.78 -13.22 -17.10
CA VAL A 180 -4.35 -11.95 -17.59
C VAL A 180 -4.05 -11.76 -19.08
N THR A 181 -2.81 -12.02 -19.50
CA THR A 181 -2.37 -11.97 -20.90
C THR A 181 -3.15 -12.96 -21.78
N ARG A 182 -3.32 -14.21 -21.34
CA ARG A 182 -4.09 -15.24 -22.08
C ARG A 182 -5.56 -14.86 -22.25
N LEU A 183 -6.15 -14.14 -21.31
CA LEU A 183 -7.51 -13.64 -21.47
C LEU A 183 -7.61 -12.53 -22.52
N PHE A 184 -6.61 -11.66 -22.59
CA PHE A 184 -6.59 -10.60 -23.61
C PHE A 184 -6.37 -11.13 -25.02
N GLU A 185 -5.71 -12.27 -25.19
CA GLU A 185 -5.58 -12.96 -26.49
C GLU A 185 -6.93 -13.41 -27.07
N GLN A 186 -7.97 -13.51 -26.24
CA GLN A 186 -9.33 -13.85 -26.68
C GLN A 186 -10.10 -12.65 -27.23
N VAL A 187 -9.57 -11.43 -27.06
CA VAL A 187 -10.21 -10.20 -27.53
C VAL A 187 -9.96 -10.03 -29.03
N PRO A 188 -11.03 -9.87 -29.86
CA PRO A 188 -10.87 -9.67 -31.30
C PRO A 188 -9.97 -8.48 -31.64
N GLY A 189 -8.98 -8.71 -32.49
CA GLY A 189 -8.04 -7.67 -32.93
C GLY A 189 -6.98 -7.28 -31.89
N MET A 190 -6.87 -8.01 -30.76
CA MET A 190 -5.78 -7.81 -29.81
C MET A 190 -4.42 -8.07 -30.46
N ASN A 191 -3.53 -7.08 -30.40
CA ASN A 191 -2.14 -7.21 -30.82
C ASN A 191 -1.19 -7.00 -29.63
N GLU A 192 0.10 -7.23 -29.85
CA GLU A 192 1.11 -7.15 -28.79
C GLU A 192 1.22 -5.76 -28.16
N GLU A 193 1.31 -4.70 -28.98
CA GLU A 193 1.40 -3.31 -28.52
C GLU A 193 0.23 -2.93 -27.61
N TRP A 194 -0.98 -3.29 -28.03
CA TRP A 194 -2.19 -3.00 -27.28
C TRP A 194 -2.24 -3.75 -25.95
N ARG A 195 -1.85 -5.04 -25.96
CA ARG A 195 -1.76 -5.88 -24.77
C ARG A 195 -0.74 -5.35 -23.77
N GLU A 196 0.45 -4.97 -24.24
CA GLU A 196 1.48 -4.36 -23.40
C GLU A 196 1.00 -3.06 -22.77
N ALA A 197 0.35 -2.19 -23.55
CA ALA A 197 -0.16 -0.91 -23.08
C ALA A 197 -1.26 -1.06 -22.01
N LEU A 198 -2.13 -2.06 -22.13
CA LEU A 198 -3.19 -2.32 -21.15
C LEU A 198 -2.62 -2.92 -19.85
N VAL A 199 -1.71 -3.89 -19.97
CA VAL A 199 -1.09 -4.56 -18.83
C VAL A 199 -0.14 -3.64 -18.05
N ARG A 200 0.51 -2.68 -18.71
CA ARG A 200 1.41 -1.72 -18.07
C ARG A 200 0.76 -0.33 -18.11
N PRO A 201 -0.30 -0.10 -17.30
CA PRO A 201 -1.04 1.16 -17.35
C PRO A 201 -0.11 2.34 -17.08
N ALA A 202 -0.38 3.43 -17.78
CA ALA A 202 0.34 4.69 -17.65
C ALA A 202 0.07 5.39 -16.30
N MET A 203 0.66 4.86 -15.24
CA MET A 203 0.61 5.44 -13.91
C MET A 203 1.97 6.05 -13.55
N GLU A 204 1.92 7.10 -12.73
CA GLU A 204 3.13 7.67 -12.16
C GLU A 204 3.65 6.70 -11.09
N SER A 205 4.85 6.14 -11.31
CA SER A 205 5.49 5.30 -10.30
C SER A 205 5.84 6.13 -9.05
N LEU A 206 5.98 5.48 -7.89
CA LEU A 206 6.41 6.16 -6.67
C LEU A 206 7.75 6.88 -6.86
N PHE A 207 8.71 6.25 -7.54
CA PHE A 207 10.02 6.84 -7.82
C PHE A 207 9.92 8.10 -8.69
N THR A 208 9.13 8.05 -9.76
CA THR A 208 8.89 9.22 -10.62
C THR A 208 8.20 10.33 -9.85
N CYS A 209 7.22 10.00 -9.00
CA CYS A 209 6.55 10.97 -8.14
C CYS A 209 7.55 11.67 -7.21
N VAL A 210 8.37 10.91 -6.48
CA VAL A 210 9.38 11.46 -5.56
C VAL A 210 10.36 12.36 -6.29
N TYR A 211 10.91 11.91 -7.41
CA TYR A 211 11.85 12.69 -8.22
C TYR A 211 11.22 13.99 -8.72
N ARG A 212 9.98 13.93 -9.21
CA ARG A 212 9.24 15.13 -9.65
C ARG A 212 9.03 16.13 -8.51
N ARG A 213 8.73 15.63 -7.30
CA ARG A 213 8.62 16.47 -6.10
C ARG A 213 9.96 17.09 -5.69
N GLN A 214 11.06 16.36 -5.85
CA GLN A 214 12.41 16.88 -5.63
C GLN A 214 12.75 18.00 -6.63
N LEU A 215 12.47 17.83 -7.93
CA LEU A 215 12.66 18.89 -8.93
C LEU A 215 11.83 20.15 -8.60
N ALA A 216 10.58 19.97 -8.16
CA ALA A 216 9.74 21.10 -7.74
C ALA A 216 10.30 21.81 -6.49
N LEU A 217 10.81 21.06 -5.52
CA LEU A 217 11.46 21.62 -4.33
C LEU A 217 12.76 22.36 -4.69
N LEU A 218 13.56 21.81 -5.60
CA LEU A 218 14.79 22.44 -6.12
C LEU A 218 14.47 23.80 -6.77
N LEU A 219 13.41 23.89 -7.57
CA LEU A 219 13.00 25.17 -8.17
C LEU A 219 12.66 26.22 -7.11
N ILE A 220 11.99 25.82 -6.02
CA ILE A 220 11.71 26.72 -4.89
C ILE A 220 13.02 27.12 -4.21
N TRP A 221 13.93 26.18 -3.97
CA TRP A 221 15.24 26.45 -3.36
C TRP A 221 16.06 27.47 -4.15
N MET A 222 16.07 27.36 -5.48
CA MET A 222 16.81 28.27 -6.37
C MET A 222 16.16 29.64 -6.52
N ALA A 223 14.82 29.70 -6.52
CA ALA A 223 14.08 30.94 -6.80
C ALA A 223 13.72 31.74 -5.55
N SER A 224 13.49 31.09 -4.42
CA SER A 224 12.98 31.72 -3.20
C SER A 224 13.55 31.06 -1.93
N PRO A 225 14.68 31.58 -1.44
CA PRO A 225 15.26 31.13 -0.17
C PRO A 225 14.31 31.30 1.02
N GLU A 226 13.39 32.27 0.96
CA GLU A 226 12.40 32.53 2.02
C GLU A 226 11.28 31.47 2.07
N ALA A 227 10.83 30.97 0.91
CA ALA A 227 9.77 29.95 0.84
C ALA A 227 10.29 28.51 0.99
N TYR A 228 11.60 28.32 0.81
CA TYR A 228 12.23 26.99 0.85
C TYR A 228 12.05 26.23 2.18
N PRO A 229 12.22 26.85 3.37
CA PRO A 229 12.07 26.13 4.65
C PRO A 229 10.69 25.46 4.81
N ASP A 230 9.62 26.18 4.45
CA ASP A 230 8.25 25.66 4.54
C ASP A 230 8.00 24.56 3.51
N ALA A 231 8.46 24.76 2.27
CA ALA A 231 8.35 23.76 1.21
C ALA A 231 9.13 22.48 1.55
N ARG A 232 10.33 22.63 2.13
CA ARG A 232 11.16 21.53 2.62
C ARG A 232 10.47 20.78 3.74
N ALA A 233 9.87 21.46 4.71
CA ALA A 233 9.14 20.82 5.80
C ALA A 233 7.97 19.98 5.28
N VAL A 234 7.23 20.48 4.28
CA VAL A 234 6.17 19.72 3.60
C VAL A 234 6.74 18.50 2.86
N TYR A 235 7.82 18.67 2.09
CA TYR A 235 8.45 17.58 1.37
C TYR A 235 8.98 16.49 2.31
N ARG A 236 9.74 16.87 3.35
CA ARG A 236 10.29 15.95 4.36
C ARG A 236 9.19 15.10 4.97
N ARG A 237 8.11 15.75 5.39
CA ARG A 237 6.93 15.08 5.96
C ARG A 237 6.18 14.16 4.99
N GLN A 238 6.20 14.40 3.70
CA GLN A 238 5.42 13.56 2.77
C GLN A 238 6.27 12.50 2.05
N TRP A 239 7.56 12.76 1.86
CA TRP A 239 8.42 12.01 0.93
C TRP A 239 9.85 11.80 1.45
N GLY A 240 10.33 12.60 2.40
CA GLY A 240 11.73 12.57 2.88
C GLY A 240 12.16 11.24 3.50
N PHE A 241 11.19 10.41 3.88
CA PHE A 241 11.40 9.11 4.51
C PHE A 241 11.47 7.93 3.53
N LEU A 242 11.34 8.13 2.21
CA LEU A 242 11.19 7.01 1.26
C LEU A 242 12.50 6.37 0.82
N GLU A 243 13.61 7.07 1.04
CA GLU A 243 14.96 6.55 0.80
C GLU A 243 15.44 5.65 1.95
N THR A 244 14.70 5.53 3.06
CA THR A 244 15.00 4.54 4.10
C THR A 244 14.48 3.16 3.74
N GLU A 245 15.04 2.13 4.39
CA GLU A 245 14.64 0.72 4.19
C GLU A 245 13.95 0.11 5.41
N ASP A 246 14.21 0.67 6.60
CA ASP A 246 13.73 0.22 7.91
C ASP A 246 13.62 1.41 8.91
N LEU A 247 13.65 1.16 10.23
CA LEU A 247 13.61 2.14 11.32
C LEU A 247 14.87 3.03 11.49
N ASP A 248 15.74 3.09 10.49
CA ASP A 248 16.88 4.00 10.48
C ASP A 248 16.49 5.37 9.93
N PHE A 249 15.71 6.12 10.72
CA PHE A 249 15.24 7.46 10.33
C PHE A 249 16.10 8.59 10.87
N ALA A 250 17.03 8.31 11.79
CA ALA A 250 17.85 9.30 12.45
C ALA A 250 18.63 10.16 11.45
N ASP A 251 19.17 9.52 10.41
CA ASP A 251 20.01 10.19 9.41
C ASP A 251 19.23 10.66 8.18
N PHE A 252 18.01 10.15 7.96
CA PHE A 252 17.26 10.34 6.71
C PHE A 252 16.05 11.26 6.84
N ASP A 253 15.37 11.29 7.99
CA ASP A 253 14.22 12.18 8.22
C ASP A 253 14.66 13.54 8.77
N THR A 254 15.71 14.13 8.18
CA THR A 254 16.30 15.39 8.63
C THR A 254 16.28 16.46 7.53
N ASP A 255 16.24 17.72 7.96
CA ASP A 255 16.37 18.86 7.04
C ASP A 255 17.73 18.85 6.32
N VAL A 256 18.78 18.40 7.00
CA VAL A 256 20.14 18.29 6.45
C VAL A 256 20.20 17.29 5.29
N PHE A 257 19.54 16.13 5.44
CA PHE A 257 19.46 15.14 4.38
C PHE A 257 18.70 15.66 3.16
N VAL A 258 17.56 16.34 3.37
CA VAL A 258 16.82 16.93 2.25
C VAL A 258 17.65 18.02 1.55
N ASP A 259 18.35 18.87 2.32
CA ASP A 259 19.23 19.90 1.76
C ASP A 259 20.40 19.30 0.97
N SER A 260 20.99 18.18 1.40
CA SER A 260 22.06 17.52 0.65
C SER A 260 21.54 16.99 -0.69
N LYS A 261 20.32 16.45 -0.74
CA LYS A 261 19.66 16.03 -1.99
C LYS A 261 19.40 17.19 -2.92
N MET A 262 18.97 18.34 -2.40
CA MET A 262 18.76 19.52 -3.23
C MET A 262 20.09 20.01 -3.83
N LYS A 263 21.19 19.97 -3.07
CA LYS A 263 22.53 20.28 -3.58
C LYS A 263 22.98 19.32 -4.68
N GLU A 264 22.88 18.01 -4.45
CA GLU A 264 23.20 16.98 -5.45
C GLU A 264 22.40 17.18 -6.75
N LEU A 265 21.12 17.52 -6.64
CA LEU A 265 20.30 17.80 -7.81
C LEU A 265 20.68 19.13 -8.47
N ALA A 266 20.98 20.19 -7.73
CA ALA A 266 21.46 21.43 -8.33
C ALA A 266 22.77 21.22 -9.09
N GLU A 267 23.71 20.44 -8.55
CA GLU A 267 24.96 20.08 -9.24
C GLU A 267 24.67 19.28 -10.52
N ARG A 268 23.74 18.33 -10.48
CA ARG A 268 23.33 17.56 -11.66
C ARG A 268 22.75 18.43 -12.78
N TYR A 269 22.13 19.55 -12.44
CA TYR A 269 21.53 20.49 -13.39
C TYR A 269 22.37 21.77 -13.56
N ASP A 270 23.63 21.77 -13.11
CA ASP A 270 24.55 22.93 -13.18
C ASP A 270 23.96 24.25 -12.62
N GLY A 271 23.02 24.16 -11.67
CA GLY A 271 22.29 25.32 -11.14
C GLY A 271 21.38 26.01 -12.16
N ASP A 272 21.04 25.35 -13.27
CA ASP A 272 20.19 25.90 -14.32
C ASP A 272 18.69 25.62 -14.08
N SER A 273 17.97 26.66 -13.65
CA SER A 273 16.54 26.56 -13.38
C SER A 273 15.70 26.29 -14.63
N GLU A 274 16.14 26.69 -15.82
CA GLU A 274 15.43 26.44 -17.07
C GLU A 274 15.50 24.95 -17.43
N ASN A 275 16.65 24.32 -17.24
CA ASN A 275 16.83 22.88 -17.44
C ASN A 275 15.98 22.06 -16.45
N VAL A 276 15.94 22.46 -15.17
CA VAL A 276 15.08 21.80 -14.16
C VAL A 276 13.60 21.94 -14.54
N GLN A 277 13.16 23.13 -14.96
CA GLN A 277 11.80 23.35 -15.44
C GLN A 277 11.49 22.54 -16.70
N ALA A 278 12.43 22.45 -17.65
CA ALA A 278 12.27 21.68 -18.87
C ALA A 278 12.09 20.19 -18.55
N GLN A 279 12.88 19.65 -17.62
CA GLN A 279 12.73 18.28 -17.15
C GLN A 279 11.38 18.04 -16.47
N LEU A 280 10.95 18.97 -15.61
CA LEU A 280 9.66 18.87 -14.93
C LEU A 280 8.49 18.90 -15.94
N ARG A 281 8.56 19.77 -16.96
CA ARG A 281 7.61 19.79 -18.08
C ARG A 281 7.62 18.47 -18.85
N HIS A 282 8.79 17.98 -19.23
CA HIS A 282 8.93 16.69 -19.92
C HIS A 282 8.25 15.54 -19.16
N PHE A 283 8.44 15.43 -17.83
CA PHE A 283 7.75 14.42 -17.03
C PHE A 283 6.22 14.59 -17.04
N ASN A 284 5.73 15.82 -16.86
CA ASN A 284 4.29 16.09 -16.87
C ASN A 284 3.67 15.76 -18.24
N ASP A 285 4.32 16.16 -19.32
CA ASP A 285 3.88 15.90 -20.69
C ASP A 285 3.91 14.40 -21.02
N SER A 286 4.99 13.70 -20.63
CA SER A 286 5.10 12.25 -20.81
C SER A 286 4.00 11.50 -20.06
N LEU A 287 3.71 11.87 -18.81
CA LEU A 287 2.64 11.27 -18.02
C LEU A 287 1.26 11.57 -18.61
N ALA A 288 1.03 12.79 -19.09
CA ALA A 288 -0.23 13.19 -19.72
C ALA A 288 -0.47 12.41 -21.03
N MET A 289 0.55 12.33 -21.89
CA MET A 289 0.51 11.56 -23.13
C MET A 289 0.27 10.08 -22.86
N ALA A 290 0.99 9.49 -21.90
CA ALA A 290 0.82 8.08 -21.55
C ALA A 290 -0.62 7.80 -21.04
N ARG A 291 -1.20 8.69 -20.23
CA ARG A 291 -2.61 8.59 -19.77
C ARG A 291 -3.59 8.67 -20.94
N GLN A 292 -3.38 9.58 -21.89
CA GLN A 292 -4.22 9.70 -23.08
C GLN A 292 -4.15 8.45 -23.96
N LEU A 293 -2.94 7.92 -24.20
CA LEU A 293 -2.74 6.68 -24.93
C LEU A 293 -3.45 5.52 -24.24
N TYR A 294 -3.24 5.35 -22.94
CA TYR A 294 -3.93 4.31 -22.16
C TYR A 294 -5.46 4.42 -22.25
N GLN A 295 -6.03 5.63 -22.18
CA GLN A 295 -7.46 5.85 -22.37
C GLN A 295 -7.93 5.47 -23.79
N GLY A 296 -7.14 5.79 -24.82
CA GLY A 296 -7.38 5.36 -26.19
C GLY A 296 -7.45 3.83 -26.29
N TRP A 297 -6.44 3.14 -25.74
CA TRP A 297 -6.39 1.68 -25.70
C TRP A 297 -7.56 1.06 -24.93
N MET A 298 -7.96 1.66 -23.82
CA MET A 298 -9.14 1.23 -23.06
C MET A 298 -10.44 1.39 -23.85
N ASN A 299 -10.59 2.46 -24.62
CA ASN A 299 -11.77 2.68 -25.45
C ASN A 299 -11.84 1.66 -26.59
N SER A 300 -10.70 1.39 -27.24
CA SER A 300 -10.60 0.31 -28.23
C SER A 300 -10.98 -1.05 -27.62
N LEU A 301 -10.61 -1.30 -26.35
CA LEU A 301 -10.97 -2.54 -25.65
C LEU A 301 -12.45 -2.67 -25.44
N LEU A 302 -13.06 -1.62 -24.90
CA LEU A 302 -14.50 -1.57 -24.70
C LEU A 302 -15.27 -1.79 -26.00
N SER A 303 -14.77 -1.28 -27.12
CA SER A 303 -15.35 -1.49 -28.46
C SER A 303 -15.19 -2.94 -28.93
N ALA A 304 -13.99 -3.51 -28.83
CA ALA A 304 -13.74 -4.89 -29.29
C ALA A 304 -14.53 -5.94 -28.49
N ILE A 305 -14.62 -5.77 -27.17
CA ILE A 305 -15.38 -6.68 -26.29
C ILE A 305 -16.88 -6.39 -26.27
N ASP A 306 -17.37 -5.37 -26.98
CA ASP A 306 -18.81 -5.10 -27.09
C ASP A 306 -19.53 -6.28 -27.77
N SER A 307 -18.82 -6.99 -28.65
CA SER A 307 -19.25 -8.24 -29.27
C SER A 307 -19.20 -9.48 -28.34
N MET A 308 -18.69 -9.32 -27.10
CA MET A 308 -18.49 -10.40 -26.11
C MET A 308 -19.28 -10.11 -24.81
N PRO A 309 -20.63 -10.07 -24.84
CA PRO A 309 -21.43 -9.53 -23.73
C PRO A 309 -21.24 -10.27 -22.40
N MET A 310 -21.02 -11.59 -22.42
CA MET A 310 -20.80 -12.39 -21.21
C MET A 310 -19.42 -12.14 -20.58
N ASP A 311 -18.40 -11.88 -21.40
CA ASP A 311 -17.02 -11.72 -20.95
C ASP A 311 -16.60 -10.26 -20.77
N ARG A 312 -17.35 -9.32 -21.32
CA ARG A 312 -17.06 -7.88 -21.28
C ARG A 312 -16.78 -7.38 -19.87
N ILE A 313 -17.69 -7.66 -18.93
CA ILE A 313 -17.57 -7.18 -17.54
C ILE A 313 -16.36 -7.83 -16.87
N ARG A 314 -16.17 -9.14 -17.10
CA ARG A 314 -15.07 -9.94 -16.54
C ARG A 314 -13.70 -9.44 -17.02
N ILE A 315 -13.51 -9.27 -18.33
CA ILE A 315 -12.26 -8.79 -18.92
C ILE A 315 -11.96 -7.36 -18.45
N TYR A 316 -12.96 -6.48 -18.48
CA TYR A 316 -12.80 -5.11 -18.02
C TYR A 316 -12.40 -5.04 -16.55
N ASN A 317 -13.11 -5.74 -15.68
CA ASN A 317 -12.85 -5.73 -14.24
C ASN A 317 -11.50 -6.38 -13.89
N LEU A 318 -11.09 -7.46 -14.56
CA LEU A 318 -9.75 -8.04 -14.38
C LEU A 318 -8.65 -7.07 -14.75
N LEU A 319 -8.79 -6.35 -15.87
CA LEU A 319 -7.82 -5.33 -16.25
C LEU A 319 -7.77 -4.19 -15.22
N ARG A 320 -8.92 -3.72 -14.74
CA ARG A 320 -8.99 -2.68 -13.70
C ARG A 320 -8.38 -3.16 -12.39
N LEU A 321 -8.61 -4.41 -12.01
CA LEU A 321 -8.05 -5.03 -10.81
C LEU A 321 -6.53 -5.17 -10.94
N TRP A 322 -6.03 -5.59 -12.09
CA TRP A 322 -4.61 -5.64 -12.40
C TRP A 322 -3.95 -4.26 -12.25
N SER A 323 -4.52 -3.22 -12.87
CA SER A 323 -4.00 -1.84 -12.72
C SER A 323 -4.05 -1.36 -11.26
N THR A 324 -5.09 -1.74 -10.51
CA THR A 324 -5.21 -1.42 -9.08
C THR A 324 -4.12 -2.10 -8.25
N MET A 325 -3.83 -3.37 -8.54
CA MET A 325 -2.76 -4.13 -7.89
C MET A 325 -1.38 -3.51 -8.16
N LEU A 326 -1.09 -3.11 -9.40
CA LEU A 326 0.16 -2.43 -9.74
C LEU A 326 0.29 -1.10 -8.98
N GLN A 327 -0.79 -0.33 -8.88
CA GLN A 327 -0.78 0.94 -8.12
C GLN A 327 -0.54 0.68 -6.63
N HIS A 328 -1.16 -0.38 -6.11
CA HIS A 328 -0.96 -0.80 -4.74
C HIS A 328 0.49 -1.16 -4.49
N GLN A 329 1.15 -1.94 -5.34
CA GLN A 329 2.55 -2.34 -5.16
C GLN A 329 3.48 -1.12 -4.97
N ASP A 330 3.31 -0.08 -5.78
CA ASP A 330 4.06 1.17 -5.62
C ASP A 330 3.71 1.91 -4.32
N MET A 331 2.42 2.03 -3.99
CA MET A 331 1.96 2.74 -2.79
C MET A 331 2.19 1.98 -1.49
N ASN A 332 2.39 0.66 -1.57
CA ASN A 332 2.63 -0.18 -0.42
C ASN A 332 3.95 0.18 0.27
N ARG A 333 4.98 0.54 -0.53
CA ARG A 333 6.23 1.07 -0.01
C ARG A 333 5.99 2.37 0.76
N TRP A 334 5.23 3.30 0.19
CA TRP A 334 4.93 4.58 0.84
C TRP A 334 4.24 4.38 2.19
N VAL A 335 3.20 3.54 2.23
CA VAL A 335 2.47 3.21 3.46
C VAL A 335 3.38 2.56 4.51
N LYS A 336 4.20 1.58 4.11
CA LYS A 336 5.18 0.92 4.98
C LYS A 336 6.13 1.94 5.61
N MET A 337 6.77 2.77 4.79
CA MET A 337 7.80 3.69 5.28
C MET A 337 7.20 4.82 6.11
N ARG A 338 6.00 5.30 5.77
CA ARG A 338 5.25 6.26 6.60
C ARG A 338 4.96 5.68 7.98
N PHE A 339 4.49 4.44 8.04
CA PHE A 339 4.23 3.74 9.31
C PHE A 339 5.51 3.62 10.15
N PHE A 340 6.61 3.13 9.57
CA PHE A 340 7.88 2.99 10.30
C PHE A 340 8.40 4.33 10.81
N ARG A 341 8.33 5.39 10.01
CA ARG A 341 8.69 6.74 10.48
C ARG A 341 7.84 7.16 11.68
N ASN A 342 6.53 6.92 11.62
CA ASN A 342 5.62 7.29 12.71
C ASN A 342 5.90 6.46 13.98
N MET A 343 6.26 5.18 13.84
CA MET A 343 6.68 4.35 14.96
C MET A 343 8.03 4.80 15.53
N TYR A 344 8.97 5.21 14.69
CA TYR A 344 10.23 5.81 15.13
C TYR A 344 10.00 7.07 15.97
N HIS A 345 9.14 7.99 15.50
CA HIS A 345 8.76 9.19 16.27
C HIS A 345 8.04 8.85 17.58
N LEU A 346 7.22 7.80 17.60
CA LEU A 346 6.65 7.27 18.83
C LEU A 346 7.73 6.75 19.79
N CYS A 347 8.72 5.99 19.30
CA CYS A 347 9.84 5.50 20.11
C CYS A 347 10.60 6.65 20.76
N GLN A 348 10.96 7.67 19.97
CA GLN A 348 11.67 8.85 20.48
C GLN A 348 10.92 9.52 21.63
N ARG A 349 9.59 9.62 21.52
CA ARG A 349 8.74 10.22 22.57
C ARG A 349 8.54 9.32 23.78
N GLY A 350 8.49 8.02 23.54
CA GLY A 350 8.43 6.99 24.57
C GLY A 350 9.76 6.82 25.31
N GLY A 351 10.87 7.37 24.80
CA GLY A 351 12.21 7.15 25.34
C GLY A 351 12.74 5.74 25.04
N MET A 352 12.28 5.13 23.95
CA MET A 352 12.63 3.77 23.55
C MET A 352 13.68 3.75 22.44
N SER A 353 14.48 2.69 22.40
CA SER A 353 15.33 2.37 21.25
C SER A 353 14.47 1.85 20.09
N SER A 354 14.58 2.48 18.91
CA SER A 354 13.85 2.03 17.72
C SER A 354 14.36 0.70 17.13
N LYS A 355 15.56 0.24 17.52
CA LYS A 355 16.17 -0.97 16.92
C LYS A 355 15.57 -2.28 17.43
N GLU A 356 15.14 -2.31 18.69
CA GLU A 356 14.72 -3.54 19.38
C GLU A 356 13.23 -3.55 19.72
N VAL A 357 12.51 -2.48 19.38
CA VAL A 357 11.11 -2.30 19.74
C VAL A 357 10.20 -3.26 18.94
N SER A 358 9.29 -3.92 19.66
CA SER A 358 8.19 -4.69 19.08
C SER A 358 6.89 -3.88 19.01
N LEU A 359 5.89 -4.39 18.28
CA LEU A 359 4.51 -3.86 18.32
C LEU A 359 3.94 -3.91 19.74
N ARG A 360 4.28 -4.93 20.53
CA ARG A 360 3.83 -5.06 21.91
C ARG A 360 4.45 -4.01 22.82
N ASP A 361 5.75 -3.76 22.69
CA ASP A 361 6.43 -2.76 23.52
C ASP A 361 5.85 -1.36 23.27
N LEU A 362 5.54 -1.03 22.01
CA LEU A 362 4.86 0.22 21.67
C LEU A 362 3.44 0.30 22.23
N LEU A 363 2.69 -0.82 22.21
CA LEU A 363 1.35 -0.88 22.80
C LEU A 363 1.38 -0.61 24.31
N VAL A 364 2.36 -1.16 25.02
CA VAL A 364 2.55 -0.90 26.46
C VAL A 364 2.82 0.59 26.71
N VAL A 365 3.69 1.22 25.92
CA VAL A 365 3.99 2.65 26.07
C VAL A 365 2.78 3.55 25.85
N VAL A 366 1.93 3.26 24.86
CA VAL A 366 0.70 4.04 24.64
C VAL A 366 -0.35 3.81 25.73
N GLN A 367 -0.35 2.65 26.38
CA GLN A 367 -1.24 2.35 27.51
C GLN A 367 -0.78 2.99 28.83
N GLU A 368 0.51 2.88 29.18
CA GLU A 368 1.06 3.38 30.43
C GLU A 368 0.97 4.92 30.56
N ARG A 369 1.10 5.64 29.43
CA ARG A 369 0.94 7.11 29.40
C ARG A 369 -0.49 7.59 29.65
N MET A 370 -1.50 6.73 29.54
CA MET A 370 -2.86 7.06 29.99
C MET A 370 -2.95 7.10 31.52
N PHE A 371 -2.11 6.34 32.23
CA PHE A 371 -2.12 6.26 33.69
C PHE A 371 -1.14 7.23 34.38
N GLY A 372 -0.22 7.83 33.61
CA GLY A 372 0.81 8.75 34.13
C GLY A 372 0.45 10.24 34.16
N LYS A 373 -0.81 10.63 33.88
CA LYS A 373 -1.25 12.05 33.91
C LYS A 373 -1.96 12.49 35.20
N ASP A 374 -2.07 11.62 36.20
CA ASP A 374 -2.73 11.93 37.49
C ASP A 374 -1.76 12.04 38.69
N HIS A 375 -0.54 12.57 38.49
CA HIS A 375 0.37 12.93 39.58
C HIS A 375 0.93 14.34 39.44
#